data_AF-A0A7L9BD47-F1
#
_entry.id   AF-A0A7L9BD47-F1
#
_cell.length_a   1.000
_cell.length_b   1.000
_cell.length_c   1.000
_cell.angle_alpha   90.00
_cell.angle_beta   90.00
_cell.angle_gamma   90.00
#
_symmetry.space_group_name_H-M   'P 1'
#
loop_
_entity.id
_entity.type
_entity.pdbx_description
1 polymer ?
#
loop_
_entity_poly.entity_id
_entity_poly.type
_entity_poly.pdbx_seq_one_letter_code
_entity_poly.pdbx_strand_id
1 'polypeptide(L)'
;MMHRALLLYLFILAACGGNLSDEQRRQLRDAQQLQAIRKIPEAELLTEAFDRGRKIVRILQSRQPRAQQLDSISKAYLAVIRWRELSASNALDIEQQVIEAYLAAAGSGAPVADNVQRISTDSLLYTMPLTRYRPDSVLEVTGVWSIRMAIRDVVLGMNNQ
;
A
#
# COMPACT_ATOMS: atom_id res chain seq x y z
N MET A 1 65.37 11.88 -14.35
CA MET A 1 64.19 11.90 -13.45
C MET A 1 62.86 11.52 -14.14
N MET A 2 62.65 11.82 -15.43
CA MET A 2 61.42 11.47 -16.19
C MET A 2 61.10 9.96 -16.28
N HIS A 3 62.10 9.06 -16.32
CA HIS A 3 61.85 7.62 -16.46
C HIS A 3 61.28 6.96 -15.18
N ARG A 4 61.53 7.56 -14.01
CA ARG A 4 61.01 7.04 -12.74
C ARG A 4 59.52 7.39 -12.54
N ALA A 5 59.06 8.50 -13.11
CA ALA A 5 57.65 8.90 -13.09
C ALA A 5 56.78 8.05 -14.03
N LEU A 6 57.32 7.65 -15.19
CA LEU A 6 56.61 6.80 -16.16
C LEU A 6 56.33 5.39 -15.62
N LEU A 7 57.28 4.82 -14.87
CA LEU A 7 57.14 3.50 -14.24
C LEU A 7 56.07 3.50 -13.13
N LEU A 8 55.95 4.60 -12.36
CA LEU A 8 54.93 4.72 -11.31
C LEU A 8 53.51 4.79 -11.91
N TYR A 9 53.35 5.43 -13.07
CA TYR A 9 52.06 5.54 -13.76
C TYR A 9 51.59 4.19 -14.33
N LEU A 10 52.51 3.35 -14.80
CA LEU A 10 52.19 2.01 -15.30
C LEU A 10 51.71 1.05 -14.20
N PHE A 11 52.19 1.20 -12.96
CA PHE A 11 51.73 0.39 -11.82
C PHE A 11 50.31 0.76 -11.37
N ILE A 12 49.89 2.02 -11.53
CA ILE A 12 48.54 2.47 -11.15
C ILE A 12 47.48 1.93 -12.12
N LEU A 13 47.83 1.71 -13.39
CA LEU A 13 46.91 1.18 -14.41
C LEU A 13 46.69 -0.34 -14.30
N ALA A 14 47.63 -1.10 -13.73
CA ALA A 14 47.48 -2.55 -13.52
C ALA A 14 46.64 -2.91 -12.28
N ALA A 15 46.33 -1.94 -11.42
CA ALA A 15 45.54 -2.15 -10.20
C ALA A 15 44.02 -2.17 -10.42
N CYS A 16 43.54 -1.90 -11.65
CA CYS A 16 42.11 -1.94 -12.02
C CYS A 16 41.61 -3.35 -12.42
N GLY A 17 42.31 -4.42 -12.05
CA GLY A 17 41.87 -5.80 -12.22
C GLY A 17 41.07 -6.30 -11.01
N GLY A 18 39.93 -5.66 -10.72
CA GLY A 18 39.07 -6.01 -9.59
C GLY A 18 38.41 -7.38 -9.79
N ASN A 19 39.00 -8.43 -9.21
CA ASN A 19 38.38 -9.75 -9.16
C ASN A 19 37.37 -9.74 -8.01
N LEU A 20 36.08 -9.64 -8.33
CA LEU A 20 35.01 -9.76 -7.33
C LEU A 20 35.18 -11.09 -6.60
N SER A 21 35.25 -11.06 -5.26
CA SER A 21 35.24 -12.28 -4.47
C SER A 21 33.92 -13.03 -4.69
N ASP A 22 33.91 -14.34 -4.49
CA ASP A 22 32.68 -15.13 -4.65
C ASP A 22 31.56 -14.62 -3.73
N GLU A 23 31.91 -14.07 -2.57
CA GLU A 23 31.00 -13.39 -1.64
C GLU A 23 30.33 -12.17 -2.31
N GLN A 24 31.11 -11.30 -2.96
CA GLN A 24 30.58 -10.11 -3.64
C GLN A 24 29.74 -10.49 -4.87
N ARG A 25 30.10 -11.55 -5.59
CA ARG A 25 29.29 -12.10 -6.69
C ARG A 25 27.96 -12.66 -6.20
N ARG A 26 27.95 -13.28 -5.01
CA ARG A 26 26.72 -13.81 -4.40
C ARG A 26 25.80 -12.66 -4.00
N GLN A 27 26.33 -11.65 -3.31
CA GLN A 27 25.60 -10.44 -2.94
C GLN A 27 25.02 -9.70 -4.15
N LEU A 28 25.76 -9.64 -5.27
CA LEU A 28 25.25 -9.05 -6.52
C LEU A 28 24.13 -9.88 -7.15
N ARG A 29 24.20 -11.22 -7.13
CA ARG A 29 23.11 -12.08 -7.63
C ARG A 29 21.88 -11.97 -6.75
N ASP A 30 22.05 -11.96 -5.44
CA ASP A 30 20.94 -11.81 -4.50
C ASP A 30 20.30 -10.42 -4.64
N ALA A 31 21.10 -9.36 -4.82
CA ALA A 31 20.63 -8.02 -5.14
C ALA A 31 19.91 -7.96 -6.51
N GLN A 32 20.37 -8.70 -7.52
CA GLN A 32 19.72 -8.81 -8.82
C GLN A 32 18.39 -9.56 -8.74
N GLN A 33 18.29 -10.61 -7.93
CA GLN A 33 17.02 -11.31 -7.66
C GLN A 33 16.03 -10.40 -6.95
N LEU A 34 16.50 -9.57 -5.99
CA LEU A 34 15.70 -8.53 -5.33
C LEU A 34 15.21 -7.44 -6.31
N GLN A 35 15.89 -7.24 -7.44
CA GLN A 35 15.57 -6.25 -8.47
C GLN A 35 14.87 -6.82 -9.71
N ALA A 36 14.57 -8.12 -9.75
CA ALA A 36 13.83 -8.70 -10.86
C ALA A 36 12.45 -8.02 -10.96
N ILE A 37 12.20 -7.32 -12.06
CA ILE A 37 10.93 -6.62 -12.32
C ILE A 37 9.84 -7.67 -12.52
N ARG A 38 9.21 -8.10 -11.43
CA ARG A 38 8.04 -8.98 -11.47
C ARG A 38 6.84 -8.16 -11.94
N LYS A 39 6.26 -8.54 -13.08
CA LYS A 39 4.94 -8.03 -13.48
C LYS A 39 3.89 -8.68 -12.58
N ILE A 40 3.24 -7.88 -11.75
CA ILE A 40 2.14 -8.34 -10.89
C ILE A 40 0.83 -8.06 -11.62
N PRO A 41 -0.03 -9.08 -11.83
CA PRO A 41 -1.36 -8.89 -12.39
C PRO A 41 -2.18 -7.92 -11.53
N GLU A 42 -2.98 -7.07 -12.17
CA GLU A 42 -3.81 -6.10 -11.44
C GLU A 42 -4.78 -6.76 -10.47
N ALA A 43 -5.35 -7.92 -10.82
CA ALA A 43 -6.22 -8.68 -9.94
C ALA A 43 -5.51 -9.16 -8.66
N GLU A 44 -4.24 -9.60 -8.78
CA GLU A 44 -3.42 -10.02 -7.63
C GLU A 44 -3.14 -8.82 -6.72
N LEU A 45 -2.78 -7.67 -7.31
CA LEU A 45 -2.55 -6.43 -6.58
C LEU A 45 -3.80 -5.94 -5.83
N LEU A 46 -4.97 -5.98 -6.47
CA LEU A 46 -6.23 -5.56 -5.84
C LEU A 46 -6.61 -6.52 -4.72
N THR A 47 -6.40 -7.83 -4.90
CA THR A 47 -6.68 -8.84 -3.87
C THR A 47 -5.82 -8.61 -2.63
N GLU A 48 -4.52 -8.40 -2.79
CA GLU A 48 -3.63 -8.11 -1.66
C GLU A 48 -4.04 -6.82 -0.94
N ALA A 49 -4.36 -5.76 -1.69
CA ALA A 49 -4.82 -4.51 -1.11
C ALA A 49 -6.15 -4.69 -0.35
N PHE A 50 -7.07 -5.50 -0.86
CA PHE A 50 -8.33 -5.82 -0.21
C PHE A 50 -8.12 -6.53 1.13
N ASP A 51 -7.28 -7.56 1.15
CA ASP A 51 -6.98 -8.34 2.35
C ASP A 51 -6.24 -7.49 3.40
N ARG A 52 -5.29 -6.66 2.96
CA ARG A 52 -4.60 -5.70 3.83
C ARG A 52 -5.57 -4.67 4.40
N GLY A 53 -6.48 -4.12 3.59
CA GLY A 53 -7.53 -3.20 4.03
C GLY A 53 -8.41 -3.81 5.11
N ARG A 54 -8.92 -5.04 4.87
CA ARG A 54 -9.69 -5.81 5.86
C ARG A 54 -8.92 -6.06 7.15
N LYS A 55 -7.63 -6.41 7.06
CA LYS A 55 -6.78 -6.61 8.24
C LYS A 55 -6.66 -5.35 9.08
N ILE A 56 -6.42 -4.20 8.44
CA ILE A 56 -6.36 -2.90 9.12
C ILE A 56 -7.70 -2.61 9.82
N VAL A 57 -8.82 -2.74 9.11
CA VAL A 57 -10.15 -2.49 9.68
C VAL A 57 -10.45 -3.38 10.89
N ARG A 58 -10.13 -4.68 10.85
CA ARG A 58 -10.33 -5.57 12.01
C ARG A 58 -9.58 -5.05 13.25
N ILE A 59 -8.40 -4.48 13.06
CA ILE A 59 -7.63 -3.85 14.15
C ILE A 59 -8.31 -2.57 14.63
N LEU A 60 -8.86 -1.75 13.73
CA LEU A 60 -9.60 -0.54 14.07
C LEU A 60 -10.87 -0.86 14.88
N GLN A 61 -11.65 -1.85 14.44
CA GLN A 61 -12.90 -2.24 15.09
C GLN A 61 -12.69 -2.89 16.46
N SER A 62 -11.63 -3.70 16.61
CA SER A 62 -11.35 -4.38 17.88
C SER A 62 -10.84 -3.45 18.99
N ARG A 63 -10.28 -2.28 18.64
CA ARG A 63 -9.58 -1.41 19.61
C ARG A 63 -10.24 -0.05 19.84
N GLN A 64 -11.20 0.36 19.02
CA GLN A 64 -11.76 1.73 19.00
C GLN A 64 -10.67 2.80 19.21
N PRO A 65 -9.66 2.85 18.32
CA PRO A 65 -8.42 3.57 18.58
C PRO A 65 -8.64 5.07 18.72
N ARG A 66 -7.97 5.66 19.73
CA ARG A 66 -7.82 7.12 19.84
C ARG A 66 -6.94 7.65 18.71
N ALA A 67 -6.95 8.97 18.47
CA ALA A 67 -6.17 9.60 17.39
C ALA A 67 -4.69 9.18 17.33
N GLN A 68 -4.01 9.07 18.48
CA GLN A 68 -2.60 8.62 18.55
C GLN A 68 -2.39 7.16 18.11
N GLN A 69 -3.37 6.30 18.38
CA GLN A 69 -3.33 4.90 17.96
C GLN A 69 -3.62 4.78 16.46
N LEU A 70 -4.50 5.62 15.91
CA LEU A 70 -4.72 5.71 14.47
C LEU A 70 -3.44 6.08 13.72
N ASP A 71 -2.71 7.11 14.18
CA ASP A 71 -1.42 7.49 13.60
C ASP A 71 -0.40 6.34 13.65
N SER A 72 -0.34 5.63 14.78
CA SER A 72 0.54 4.46 14.95
C SER A 72 0.20 3.32 13.98
N ILE A 73 -1.09 3.02 13.80
CA ILE A 73 -1.55 1.99 12.84
C ILE A 73 -1.25 2.45 11.41
N SER A 74 -1.54 3.70 11.08
CA SER A 74 -1.22 4.29 9.78
C SER A 74 0.25 4.14 9.41
N LYS A 75 1.16 4.42 10.36
CA LYS A 75 2.61 4.26 10.18
C LYS A 75 3.01 2.80 10.05
N ALA A 76 2.51 1.93 10.93
CA ALA A 76 2.84 0.50 10.91
C ALA A 76 2.42 -0.18 9.60
N TYR A 77 1.31 0.28 9.01
CA TYR A 77 0.78 -0.26 7.75
C TYR A 77 1.08 0.60 6.52
N LEU A 78 1.91 1.65 6.63
CA LEU A 78 2.22 2.56 5.52
C LEU A 78 0.97 3.00 4.75
N ALA A 79 -0.11 3.29 5.47
CA ALA A 79 -1.42 3.57 4.91
C ALA A 79 -2.01 4.86 5.48
N VAL A 80 -2.69 5.62 4.63
CA VAL A 80 -3.47 6.79 5.07
C VAL A 80 -4.87 6.30 5.42
N ILE A 81 -5.18 6.30 6.73
CA ILE A 81 -6.46 5.82 7.27
C ILE A 81 -7.31 7.03 7.64
N ARG A 82 -8.54 7.07 7.15
CA ARG A 82 -9.50 8.14 7.44
C ARG A 82 -10.87 7.57 7.75
N TRP A 83 -11.48 8.10 8.80
CA TRP A 83 -12.92 7.98 9.00
C TRP A 83 -13.62 9.03 8.13
N ARG A 84 -14.65 8.63 7.39
CA ARG A 84 -15.46 9.52 6.55
C ARG A 84 -16.89 9.55 7.06
N GLU A 85 -17.31 10.73 7.48
CA GLU A 85 -18.72 11.04 7.68
C GLU A 85 -19.39 11.22 6.31
N LEU A 86 -20.66 10.84 6.21
CA LEU A 86 -21.39 10.83 4.95
C LEU A 86 -21.62 12.23 4.35
N SER A 87 -21.49 13.26 5.16
CA SER A 87 -21.67 14.67 4.79
C SER A 87 -20.35 15.45 4.67
N ALA A 88 -19.20 14.77 4.79
CA ALA A 88 -17.91 15.46 4.82
C ALA A 88 -17.54 16.04 3.45
N SER A 89 -17.42 17.37 3.35
CA SER A 89 -17.05 18.07 2.11
C SER A 89 -15.57 17.96 1.72
N ASN A 90 -14.78 17.17 2.45
CA ASN A 90 -13.33 17.02 2.27
C ASN A 90 -12.93 15.60 1.79
N ALA A 91 -13.88 14.86 1.22
CA ALA A 91 -13.62 13.64 0.50
C ALA A 91 -12.96 13.95 -0.84
N LEU A 92 -12.06 13.08 -1.31
CA LEU A 92 -11.68 13.08 -2.72
C LEU A 92 -12.91 12.71 -3.54
N ASP A 93 -13.03 13.20 -4.78
CA ASP A 93 -14.18 12.92 -5.66
C ASP A 93 -14.46 11.41 -5.77
N ILE A 94 -13.39 10.60 -5.83
CA ILE A 94 -13.50 9.14 -5.89
C ILE A 94 -13.98 8.50 -4.57
N GLU A 95 -13.64 9.09 -3.43
CA GLU A 95 -14.19 8.64 -2.13
C GLU A 95 -15.68 8.99 -2.05
N GLN A 96 -16.06 10.18 -2.53
CA GLN A 96 -17.45 10.64 -2.54
C GLN A 96 -18.33 9.74 -3.41
N GLN A 97 -17.88 9.39 -4.62
CA GLN A 97 -18.59 8.46 -5.50
C GLN A 97 -18.82 7.09 -4.85
N VAL A 98 -17.83 6.58 -4.11
CA VAL A 98 -17.95 5.31 -3.39
C VAL A 98 -18.93 5.42 -2.23
N ILE A 99 -18.91 6.52 -1.48
CA ILE A 99 -19.89 6.79 -0.41
C ILE A 99 -21.31 6.84 -0.99
N GLU A 100 -21.51 7.54 -2.10
CA GLU A 100 -22.81 7.63 -2.78
C GLU A 100 -23.31 6.27 -3.26
N ALA A 101 -22.41 5.44 -3.81
CA ALA A 101 -22.75 4.07 -4.19
C ALA A 101 -23.22 3.23 -2.99
N TYR A 102 -22.59 3.39 -1.82
CA TYR A 102 -23.03 2.72 -0.59
C TYR A 102 -24.39 3.21 -0.10
N LEU A 103 -24.64 4.52 -0.17
CA LEU A 103 -25.94 5.09 0.19
C LEU A 103 -27.05 4.61 -0.74
N ALA A 104 -26.79 4.54 -2.05
CA ALA A 104 -27.73 4.01 -3.04
C ALA A 104 -28.01 2.52 -2.84
N ALA A 105 -26.97 1.72 -2.57
CA ALA A 105 -27.11 0.30 -2.25
C ALA A 105 -27.96 0.08 -0.98
N ALA A 106 -27.68 0.82 0.10
CA ALA A 106 -28.45 0.75 1.32
C ALA A 106 -29.92 1.16 1.11
N GLY A 107 -30.16 2.24 0.36
CA GLY A 107 -31.50 2.75 0.07
C GLY A 107 -32.34 1.83 -0.83
N SER A 108 -31.69 0.99 -1.64
CA SER A 108 -32.36 0.00 -2.50
C SER A 108 -32.52 -1.38 -1.83
N GLY A 109 -32.01 -1.57 -0.61
CA GLY A 109 -31.98 -2.87 0.07
C GLY A 109 -30.95 -3.85 -0.51
N ALA A 110 -30.05 -3.38 -1.38
CA ALA A 110 -28.96 -4.19 -1.89
C ALA A 110 -27.88 -4.41 -0.82
N PRO A 111 -27.15 -5.54 -0.86
CA PRO A 111 -26.01 -5.76 0.02
C PRO A 111 -24.96 -4.66 -0.14
N VAL A 112 -24.54 -4.06 0.97
CA VAL A 112 -23.45 -3.09 1.00
C VAL A 112 -22.18 -3.82 1.40
N ALA A 113 -21.22 -3.91 0.48
CA ALA A 113 -19.95 -4.60 0.67
C ALA A 113 -18.77 -3.62 0.66
N ASP A 114 -17.63 -4.04 1.22
CA ASP A 114 -16.38 -3.32 1.07
C ASP A 114 -15.87 -3.34 -0.38
N ASN A 115 -15.06 -2.35 -0.73
CA ASN A 115 -14.55 -2.17 -2.09
C ASN A 115 -13.04 -1.93 -2.06
N VAL A 116 -12.36 -2.33 -3.14
CA VAL A 116 -10.99 -1.91 -3.44
C VAL A 116 -10.92 -1.45 -4.88
N GLN A 117 -10.24 -0.33 -5.11
CA GLN A 117 -10.01 0.16 -6.47
C GLN A 117 -8.72 0.94 -6.56
N ARG A 118 -8.21 1.02 -7.78
CA ARG A 118 -7.12 1.92 -8.13
C ARG A 118 -7.64 3.35 -8.22
N ILE A 119 -6.93 4.30 -7.61
CA ILE A 119 -7.32 5.73 -7.63
C ILE A 119 -6.29 6.61 -8.35
N SER A 120 -5.09 6.08 -8.59
CA SER A 120 -4.04 6.71 -9.38
C SER A 120 -3.09 5.64 -9.93
N THR A 121 -2.04 6.06 -10.65
CA THR A 121 -0.99 5.17 -11.14
C THR A 121 -0.23 4.46 -10.02
N ASP A 122 -0.16 5.06 -8.83
CA ASP A 122 0.66 4.62 -7.70
C ASP A 122 -0.12 4.31 -6.43
N SER A 123 -1.46 4.49 -6.42
CA SER A 123 -2.27 4.37 -5.21
C SER A 123 -3.53 3.52 -5.41
N LEU A 124 -3.86 2.80 -4.34
CA LEU A 124 -5.07 2.01 -4.18
C LEU A 124 -5.90 2.56 -3.03
N LEU A 125 -7.21 2.42 -3.13
CA LEU A 125 -8.18 2.79 -2.11
C LEU A 125 -8.99 1.56 -1.74
N TYR A 126 -8.94 1.20 -0.47
CA TYR A 126 -9.88 0.28 0.15
C TYR A 126 -10.91 1.10 0.95
N THR A 127 -12.18 0.74 0.83
CA THR A 127 -13.27 1.35 1.61
C THR A 127 -14.14 0.30 2.25
N MET A 128 -14.52 0.53 3.52
CA MET A 128 -15.50 -0.31 4.21
C MET A 128 -16.59 0.56 4.85
N PRO A 129 -17.86 0.38 4.45
CA PRO A 129 -18.99 1.04 5.10
C PRO A 129 -19.29 0.38 6.45
N LEU A 130 -19.58 1.19 7.47
CA LEU A 130 -20.20 0.72 8.70
C LEU A 130 -21.70 0.85 8.59
N THR A 131 -22.40 -0.28 8.63
CA THR A 131 -23.86 -0.33 8.52
C THR A 131 -24.52 -0.69 9.84
N ARG A 132 -25.70 -0.15 10.09
CA ARG A 132 -26.58 -0.57 11.18
C ARG A 132 -28.01 -0.73 10.67
N TYR A 133 -28.77 -1.65 11.26
CA TYR A 133 -30.21 -1.70 11.06
C TYR A 133 -30.88 -0.68 11.97
N ARG A 134 -31.75 0.15 11.39
CA ARG A 134 -32.64 1.05 12.14
C ARG A 134 -33.86 0.25 12.66
N PRO A 135 -34.61 0.76 13.67
CA PRO A 135 -35.81 0.07 14.17
C PRO A 135 -36.88 -0.30 13.14
N ASP A 136 -36.90 0.35 11.97
CA ASP A 136 -37.77 0.04 10.83
C ASP A 136 -37.20 -1.08 9.92
N SER A 137 -36.14 -1.78 10.35
CA SER A 137 -35.39 -2.79 9.58
C SER A 137 -34.68 -2.25 8.33
N VAL A 138 -34.58 -0.94 8.17
CA VAL A 138 -33.84 -0.32 7.05
C VAL A 138 -32.35 -0.33 7.37
N LEU A 139 -31.54 -0.73 6.38
CA LEU A 139 -30.08 -0.67 6.47
C LEU A 139 -29.62 0.78 6.32
N GLU A 140 -28.83 1.26 7.27
CA GLU A 140 -28.27 2.61 7.28
C GLU A 140 -26.75 2.55 7.29
N VAL A 141 -26.11 3.26 6.37
CA VAL A 141 -24.66 3.51 6.42
C VAL A 141 -24.42 4.62 7.45
N THR A 142 -23.53 4.39 8.41
CA THR A 142 -23.21 5.34 9.49
C THR A 142 -21.91 6.09 9.26
N GLY A 143 -21.09 5.59 8.34
CA GLY A 143 -19.85 6.19 7.89
C GLY A 143 -18.99 5.15 7.20
N VAL A 144 -17.83 5.58 6.72
CA VAL A 144 -16.96 4.75 5.87
C VAL A 144 -15.53 4.87 6.34
N TRP A 145 -14.87 3.73 6.53
CA TRP A 145 -13.42 3.69 6.62
C TRP A 145 -12.81 3.80 5.23
N SER A 146 -11.93 4.77 5.04
CA SER A 146 -11.14 4.97 3.83
C SER A 146 -9.67 4.69 4.12
N ILE A 147 -9.08 3.76 3.38
CA ILE A 147 -7.70 3.32 3.56
C ILE A 147 -6.99 3.43 2.22
N ARG A 148 -6.13 4.43 2.09
CA ARG A 148 -5.30 4.62 0.91
C ARG A 148 -3.91 4.01 1.12
N MET A 149 -3.48 3.21 0.16
CA MET A 149 -2.19 2.51 0.18
C MET A 149 -1.39 2.82 -1.08
N ALA A 150 -0.08 3.00 -0.94
CA ALA A 150 0.80 3.07 -2.09
C ALA A 150 1.01 1.66 -2.66
N ILE A 151 0.94 1.54 -3.99
CA ILE A 151 1.12 0.26 -4.70
C ILE A 151 2.47 -0.35 -4.38
N ARG A 152 3.52 0.47 -4.32
CA ARG A 152 4.86 0.05 -3.92
C ARG A 152 4.84 -0.72 -2.59
N ASP A 153 4.14 -0.20 -1.58
CA ASP A 153 4.14 -0.79 -0.24
C ASP A 153 3.26 -2.03 -0.16
N VAL A 154 2.23 -2.13 -1.01
CA VAL A 154 1.46 -3.37 -1.19
C VAL A 154 2.34 -4.44 -1.82
N VAL A 155 3.02 -4.13 -2.92
CA VAL A 155 3.92 -5.04 -3.62
C VAL A 155 5.08 -5.53 -2.74
N LEU A 156 5.71 -4.64 -1.98
CA LEU A 156 6.77 -5.03 -1.03
C LEU A 156 6.24 -5.96 0.07
N GLY A 157 4.96 -5.82 0.45
CA GLY A 157 4.31 -6.72 1.41
C GLY A 157 4.09 -8.13 0.86
N MET A 158 3.84 -8.27 -0.44
CA MET A 158 3.62 -9.57 -1.11
C MET A 158 4.90 -10.44 -1.15
N ASN A 159 6.07 -9.81 -1.25
CA ASN A 159 7.34 -10.53 -1.36
C ASN A 159 7.92 -10.98 0.00
N ASN A 160 7.33 -10.51 1.12
CA ASN A 160 7.77 -10.83 2.47
C ASN A 160 6.87 -11.88 3.16
N GLN A 161 5.96 -12.51 2.41
CA GLN A 161 5.15 -13.65 2.85
C GLN A 161 5.73 -14.95 2.27
#